data_AF-A0A432YN34-F1
#
_entry.id   AF-A0A432YN34-F1
#
_cell.length_a   1.000
_cell.length_b   1.000
_cell.length_c   1.000
_cell.angle_alpha   90.00
_cell.angle_beta   90.00
_cell.angle_gamma   90.00
#
_symmetry.space_group_name_H-M   'P 1'
#
loop_
_entity.id
_entity.type
_entity.pdbx_description
1 polymer ?
#
loop_
_entity_poly.entity_id
_entity_poly.type
_entity_poly.pdbx_seq_one_letter_code
_entity_poly.pdbx_strand_id
1 'polypeptide(L)'
;MNTAVVSPYLPLLEPINEFLLCTTPDEWIQEAAKAENLPIILLDHLHCELKAAQSAALLLRRYAVSESHGQLLLDALQPYEDLVYRGIGTLNDVQKSKQLSHALKAAESQPFADDIIERMSRLIREELHHFQQVYEIMEARNIPLQKLTASRYAKQLLQKVRTYEPEALIDKLIIGALIEARSCERFAALAPYLDEDIARFYVSLLRSEARHYQDYLELAQKLSETNISDRVKQFREWEAELIRSEDTELRFHSGVPAYA
;
A
#
# COMPACT_ATOMS: atom_id res chain seq x y z
N MET A 1 -14.96 17.19 13.52
CA MET A 1 -14.75 15.73 13.43
C MET A 1 -15.73 15.16 12.42
N ASN A 2 -15.23 14.44 11.42
CA ASN A 2 -15.99 13.92 10.28
C ASN A 2 -16.59 12.52 10.53
N THR A 3 -17.01 12.24 11.76
CA THR A 3 -17.53 10.91 12.16
C THR A 3 -18.70 10.45 11.30
N ALA A 4 -19.55 11.38 10.83
CA ALA A 4 -20.66 11.08 9.93
C ALA A 4 -20.21 10.59 8.53
N VAL A 5 -19.02 10.99 8.08
CA VAL A 5 -18.43 10.54 6.80
C VAL A 5 -17.94 9.10 6.91
N VAL A 6 -17.37 8.72 8.05
CA VAL A 6 -16.74 7.40 8.26
C VAL A 6 -17.73 6.33 8.70
N SER A 7 -18.71 6.69 9.54
CA SER A 7 -19.66 5.75 10.16
C SER A 7 -20.29 4.71 9.21
N PRO A 8 -20.74 5.08 7.98
CA PRO A 8 -21.33 4.12 7.05
C PRO A 8 -20.38 2.99 6.58
N TYR A 9 -19.06 3.17 6.76
CA TYR A 9 -18.03 2.28 6.25
C TYR A 9 -17.38 1.43 7.35
N LEU A 10 -17.69 1.67 8.62
CA LEU A 10 -17.19 0.88 9.75
C LEU A 10 -17.43 -0.64 9.59
N PRO A 11 -18.56 -1.12 9.02
CA PRO A 11 -18.75 -2.55 8.79
C PRO A 11 -17.72 -3.17 7.83
N LEU A 12 -17.11 -2.39 6.91
CA LEU A 12 -16.03 -2.89 6.05
C LEU A 12 -14.77 -3.24 6.83
N LEU A 13 -14.61 -2.69 8.03
CA LEU A 13 -13.42 -2.86 8.86
C LEU A 13 -13.53 -4.08 9.78
N GLU A 14 -14.70 -4.73 9.92
CA GLU A 14 -14.85 -5.90 10.80
C GLU A 14 -13.81 -7.00 10.47
N PRO A 15 -13.65 -7.46 9.21
CA PRO A 15 -12.66 -8.47 8.89
C PRO A 15 -11.21 -8.00 9.08
N ILE A 16 -10.97 -6.69 8.91
CA ILE A 16 -9.65 -6.09 9.08
C ILE A 16 -9.29 -6.03 10.57
N ASN A 17 -10.23 -5.65 11.42
CA ASN A 17 -10.06 -5.60 12.88
C ASN A 17 -9.88 -6.99 13.49
N GLU A 18 -10.49 -8.03 12.90
CA GLU A 18 -10.23 -9.42 13.27
C GLU A 18 -8.86 -9.92 12.80
N PHE A 19 -8.37 -9.40 11.66
CA PHE A 19 -7.08 -9.76 11.09
C PHE A 19 -5.90 -9.05 11.75
N LEU A 20 -6.00 -7.78 12.08
CA LEU A 20 -4.94 -7.05 12.79
C LEU A 20 -4.97 -7.38 14.29
N LEU A 21 -3.82 -7.32 14.97
CA LEU A 21 -3.73 -7.63 16.42
C LEU A 21 -3.73 -6.37 17.31
N CYS A 22 -3.81 -5.19 16.71
CA CYS A 22 -4.00 -3.94 17.42
C CYS A 22 -4.64 -2.91 16.48
N THR A 23 -5.41 -2.00 17.06
CA THR A 23 -5.81 -0.76 16.40
C THR A 23 -4.62 0.19 16.30
N THR A 24 -4.74 1.19 15.45
CA THR A 24 -3.76 2.28 15.41
C THR A 24 -3.75 3.02 16.77
N PRO A 25 -2.57 3.26 17.38
CA PRO A 25 -2.46 3.99 18.63
C PRO A 25 -3.00 5.41 18.53
N ASP A 26 -3.69 5.88 19.57
CA ASP A 26 -4.25 7.24 19.62
C ASP A 26 -3.16 8.30 19.49
N GLU A 27 -1.97 8.05 20.03
CA GLU A 27 -0.80 8.93 19.93
C GLU A 27 -0.38 9.13 18.46
N TRP A 28 -0.43 8.07 17.65
CA TRP A 28 -0.15 8.19 16.22
C TRP A 28 -1.25 9.01 15.51
N ILE A 29 -2.53 8.76 15.84
CA ILE A 29 -3.67 9.51 15.25
C ILE A 29 -3.56 10.99 15.60
N GLN A 30 -3.31 11.32 16.86
CA GLN A 30 -3.18 12.68 17.34
C GLN A 30 -2.04 13.41 16.65
N GLU A 31 -0.90 12.74 16.46
CA GLU A 31 0.24 13.32 15.74
C GLU A 31 -0.07 13.51 14.25
N ALA A 32 -0.58 12.47 13.58
CA ALA A 32 -0.89 12.50 12.15
C ALA A 32 -2.01 13.49 11.80
N ALA A 33 -2.94 13.76 12.72
CA ALA A 33 -4.05 14.70 12.55
C ALA A 33 -3.65 16.18 12.65
N LYS A 34 -2.44 16.49 13.12
CA LYS A 34 -1.95 17.87 13.18
C LYS A 34 -1.84 18.45 11.77
N ALA A 35 -2.32 19.68 11.59
CA ALA A 35 -2.33 20.34 10.28
C ALA A 35 -0.92 20.47 9.68
N GLU A 36 0.08 20.73 10.52
CA GLU A 36 1.50 20.78 10.13
C GLU A 36 2.06 19.44 9.64
N ASN A 37 1.45 18.32 10.02
CA ASN A 37 1.86 16.97 9.63
C ASN A 37 1.10 16.42 8.40
N LEU A 38 0.03 17.08 7.96
CA LEU A 38 -0.69 16.66 6.75
C LEU A 38 0.23 16.54 5.51
N PRO A 39 1.18 17.47 5.25
CA PRO A 39 2.12 17.33 4.13
C PRO A 39 2.95 16.05 4.15
N ILE A 40 3.47 15.65 5.32
CA ILE A 40 4.30 14.45 5.44
C ILE A 40 3.46 13.17 5.33
N ILE A 41 2.22 13.19 5.84
CA ILE A 41 1.27 12.08 5.70
C ILE A 41 0.88 11.87 4.25
N LEU A 42 0.49 12.92 3.52
CA LEU A 42 0.12 12.82 2.10
C LEU A 42 1.31 12.44 1.22
N LEU A 43 2.49 12.98 1.49
CA LEU A 43 3.71 12.64 0.74
C LEU A 43 4.12 11.17 0.96
N ASP A 44 4.08 10.67 2.20
CA ASP A 44 4.37 9.25 2.45
C ASP A 44 3.29 8.34 1.90
N HIS A 45 2.02 8.75 1.97
CA HIS A 45 0.90 8.04 1.35
C HIS A 45 1.11 7.92 -0.15
N LEU A 46 1.43 9.01 -0.84
CA LEU A 46 1.79 9.01 -2.27
C LEU A 46 2.91 7.99 -2.58
N HIS A 47 3.94 7.94 -1.73
CA HIS A 47 5.01 6.96 -1.89
C HIS A 47 4.52 5.53 -1.66
N CYS A 48 3.61 5.30 -0.71
CA CYS A 48 3.04 3.98 -0.43
C CYS A 48 2.27 3.45 -1.64
N GLU A 49 1.46 4.27 -2.28
CA GLU A 49 0.72 3.88 -3.50
C GLU A 49 1.68 3.44 -4.63
N LEU A 50 2.74 4.24 -4.87
CA LEU A 50 3.75 3.87 -5.87
C LEU A 50 4.50 2.59 -5.49
N LYS A 51 4.88 2.43 -4.21
CA LYS A 51 5.58 1.23 -3.71
C LYS A 51 4.70 -0.02 -3.81
N ALA A 52 3.39 0.09 -3.61
CA ALA A 52 2.45 -1.02 -3.77
C ALA A 52 2.39 -1.49 -5.23
N ALA A 53 2.21 -0.56 -6.18
CA ALA A 53 2.28 -0.85 -7.61
C ALA A 53 3.62 -1.47 -8.03
N GLN A 54 4.75 -0.93 -7.56
CA GLN A 54 6.08 -1.46 -7.82
C GLN A 54 6.27 -2.87 -7.25
N SER A 55 5.79 -3.12 -6.03
CA SER A 55 5.88 -4.42 -5.38
C SER A 55 5.11 -5.48 -6.16
N ALA A 56 3.89 -5.16 -6.61
CA ALA A 56 3.10 -6.03 -7.46
C ALA A 56 3.74 -6.28 -8.83
N ALA A 57 4.33 -5.26 -9.47
CA ALA A 57 5.06 -5.43 -10.73
C ALA A 57 6.30 -6.33 -10.56
N LEU A 58 7.01 -6.22 -9.43
CA LEU A 58 8.13 -7.10 -9.10
C LEU A 58 7.69 -8.55 -8.83
N LEU A 59 6.52 -8.75 -8.22
CA LEU A 59 5.92 -10.08 -8.08
C LEU A 59 5.60 -10.67 -9.45
N LEU A 60 4.96 -9.92 -10.33
CA LEU A 60 4.67 -10.37 -11.71
C LEU A 60 5.96 -10.75 -12.45
N ARG A 61 6.94 -9.85 -12.48
CA ARG A 61 8.23 -10.08 -13.14
C ARG A 61 8.93 -11.35 -12.64
N ARG A 62 8.84 -11.64 -11.35
CA ARG A 62 9.57 -12.77 -10.75
C ARG A 62 8.82 -14.10 -10.88
N TYR A 63 7.49 -14.08 -10.87
CA TYR A 63 6.70 -15.29 -10.65
C TYR A 63 5.65 -15.59 -11.73
N ALA A 64 5.30 -14.64 -12.58
CA ALA A 64 4.13 -14.77 -13.46
C ALA A 64 4.38 -14.45 -14.93
N VAL A 65 5.38 -13.63 -15.27
CA VAL A 65 5.65 -13.23 -16.67
C VAL A 65 7.09 -13.52 -17.10
N SER A 66 7.34 -13.54 -18.41
CA SER A 66 8.70 -13.65 -18.94
C SER A 66 9.54 -12.42 -18.56
N GLU A 67 10.86 -12.58 -18.57
CA GLU A 67 11.80 -11.50 -18.23
C GLU A 67 11.55 -10.22 -19.05
N SER A 68 11.31 -10.36 -20.36
CA SER A 68 11.01 -9.23 -21.25
C SER A 68 9.73 -8.48 -20.87
N HIS A 69 8.65 -9.20 -20.55
CA HIS A 69 7.39 -8.58 -20.11
C HIS A 69 7.52 -7.98 -18.72
N GLY A 70 8.24 -8.63 -17.82
CA GLY A 70 8.57 -8.09 -16.51
C GLY A 70 9.33 -6.77 -16.61
N GLN A 71 10.27 -6.65 -17.55
CA GLN A 71 10.97 -5.40 -17.80
C GLN A 71 10.03 -4.31 -18.35
N LEU A 72 9.13 -4.64 -19.28
CA LEU A 72 8.13 -3.69 -19.79
C LEU A 72 7.24 -3.13 -18.67
N LEU A 73 6.89 -3.94 -17.68
CA LEU A 73 6.12 -3.49 -16.51
C LEU A 73 6.92 -2.49 -15.67
N LEU A 74 8.19 -2.78 -15.39
CA LEU A 74 9.05 -1.86 -14.63
C LEU A 74 9.32 -0.55 -15.39
N ASP A 75 9.61 -0.64 -16.68
CA ASP A 75 9.82 0.53 -17.54
C ASP A 75 8.58 1.43 -17.58
N ALA A 76 7.39 0.84 -17.55
CA ALA A 76 6.13 1.60 -17.50
C ALA A 76 5.89 2.33 -16.17
N LEU A 77 6.55 1.92 -15.08
CA LEU A 77 6.52 2.60 -13.78
C LEU A 77 7.60 3.69 -13.65
N GLN A 78 8.65 3.64 -14.49
CA GLN A 78 9.77 4.58 -14.43
C GLN A 78 9.37 6.07 -14.45
N PRO A 79 8.37 6.50 -15.25
CA PRO A 79 7.93 7.91 -15.23
C PRO A 79 7.32 8.35 -13.89
N TYR A 80 6.67 7.44 -13.15
CA TYR A 80 6.14 7.74 -11.80
C TYR A 80 7.30 7.89 -10.81
N GLU A 81 8.33 7.06 -10.91
CA GLU A 81 9.55 7.16 -10.11
C GLU A 81 10.33 8.45 -10.37
N ASP A 82 10.44 8.83 -11.65
CA ASP A 82 11.10 10.06 -12.08
C ASP A 82 10.41 11.28 -11.45
N LEU A 83 9.08 11.30 -11.50
CA LEU A 83 8.28 12.36 -10.90
C LEU A 83 8.53 12.45 -9.39
N VAL A 84 8.39 11.34 -8.67
CA VAL A 84 8.44 11.31 -7.20
C VAL A 84 9.85 11.47 -6.64
N TYR A 85 10.82 10.70 -7.14
CA TYR A 85 12.14 10.59 -6.54
C TYR A 85 13.16 11.57 -7.16
N ARG A 86 12.92 12.00 -8.41
CA ARG A 86 13.84 12.86 -9.17
C ARG A 86 13.26 14.24 -9.49
N GLY A 87 11.94 14.44 -9.30
CA GLY A 87 11.26 15.69 -9.66
C GLY A 87 11.25 15.93 -11.18
N ILE A 88 11.28 14.86 -11.98
CA ILE A 88 11.35 14.93 -13.44
C ILE A 88 9.97 14.57 -14.02
N GLY A 89 9.43 15.47 -14.86
CA GLY A 89 8.13 15.29 -15.52
C GLY A 89 6.97 15.89 -14.73
N THR A 90 5.76 15.65 -15.22
CA THR A 90 4.49 16.12 -14.63
C THR A 90 3.46 15.00 -14.53
N LEU A 91 2.43 15.16 -13.71
CA LEU A 91 1.32 14.20 -13.62
C LEU A 91 0.67 13.93 -15.00
N ASN A 92 0.56 14.98 -15.82
CA ASN A 92 0.04 14.88 -17.19
C ASN A 92 0.90 13.98 -18.10
N ASP A 93 2.22 13.97 -17.91
CA ASP A 93 3.13 13.13 -18.71
C ASP A 93 2.91 11.65 -18.38
N VAL A 94 2.77 11.33 -17.09
CA VAL A 94 2.52 9.97 -16.62
C VAL A 94 1.13 9.47 -17.01
N GLN A 95 0.09 10.30 -16.89
CA GLN A 95 -1.30 9.93 -17.23
C GLN A 95 -1.51 9.68 -18.74
N LYS A 96 -0.84 10.45 -19.60
CA LYS A 96 -0.94 10.25 -21.07
C LYS A 96 -0.18 9.03 -21.57
N SER A 97 0.72 8.48 -20.75
CA SER A 97 1.48 7.29 -21.11
C SER A 97 0.58 6.07 -21.19
N LYS A 98 0.48 5.48 -22.40
CA LYS A 98 -0.19 4.19 -22.59
C LYS A 98 0.70 3.00 -22.21
N GLN A 99 1.96 3.23 -21.85
CA GLN A 99 2.96 2.18 -21.63
C GLN A 99 2.49 1.17 -20.59
N LEU A 100 1.96 1.64 -19.46
CA LEU A 100 1.43 0.77 -18.41
C LEU A 100 0.30 -0.12 -18.93
N SER A 101 -0.70 0.47 -19.59
CA SER A 101 -1.83 -0.29 -20.13
C SER A 101 -1.40 -1.34 -21.15
N HIS A 102 -0.36 -1.06 -21.94
CA HIS A 102 0.20 -2.01 -22.89
C HIS A 102 1.00 -3.12 -22.20
N ALA A 103 1.83 -2.78 -21.21
CA ALA A 103 2.62 -3.74 -20.46
C ALA A 103 1.73 -4.72 -19.67
N LEU A 104 0.67 -4.22 -19.02
CA LEU A 104 -0.30 -5.05 -18.30
C LEU A 104 -1.07 -5.98 -19.25
N LYS A 105 -1.55 -5.48 -20.40
CA LYS A 105 -2.21 -6.33 -21.41
C LYS A 105 -1.31 -7.43 -21.95
N ALA A 106 -0.03 -7.13 -22.13
CA ALA A 106 0.93 -8.13 -22.59
C ALA A 106 1.21 -9.19 -21.52
N ALA A 107 1.23 -8.81 -20.25
CA ALA A 107 1.29 -9.74 -19.12
C ALA A 107 0.05 -10.65 -19.07
N GLU A 108 -1.16 -10.06 -19.17
CA GLU A 108 -2.45 -10.78 -19.15
C GLU A 108 -2.60 -11.82 -20.27
N SER A 109 -1.84 -11.73 -21.36
CA SER A 109 -1.86 -12.71 -22.45
C SER A 109 -0.97 -13.96 -22.24
N GLN A 110 -0.23 -14.05 -21.13
CA GLN A 110 0.67 -15.17 -20.86
C GLN A 110 -0.09 -16.40 -20.29
N PRO A 111 0.26 -17.63 -20.69
CA PRO A 111 -0.45 -18.86 -20.30
C PRO A 111 -0.14 -19.39 -18.88
N PHE A 112 0.58 -18.64 -18.05
CA PHE A 112 0.97 -19.07 -16.70
C PHE A 112 0.46 -18.10 -15.63
N ALA A 113 -0.10 -18.66 -14.56
CA ALA A 113 -0.56 -17.95 -13.36
C ALA A 113 -1.60 -16.85 -13.60
N ASP A 114 -2.60 -17.12 -14.46
CA ASP A 114 -3.71 -16.21 -14.81
C ASP A 114 -4.25 -15.41 -13.61
N ASP A 115 -4.44 -16.06 -12.47
CA ASP A 115 -4.98 -15.43 -11.25
C ASP A 115 -3.99 -14.45 -10.58
N ILE A 116 -2.69 -14.74 -10.55
CA ILE A 116 -1.67 -13.79 -10.06
C ILE A 116 -1.63 -12.59 -11.01
N ILE A 117 -1.60 -12.86 -12.32
CA ILE A 117 -1.52 -11.82 -13.34
C ILE A 117 -2.73 -10.90 -13.26
N GLU A 118 -3.94 -11.46 -13.21
CA GLU A 118 -5.18 -10.70 -13.12
C GLU A 118 -5.22 -9.84 -11.86
N ARG A 119 -5.00 -10.44 -10.67
CA ARG A 119 -5.11 -9.73 -9.39
C ARG A 119 -4.04 -8.66 -9.23
N MET A 120 -2.78 -8.97 -9.53
CA MET A 120 -1.70 -7.98 -9.42
C MET A 120 -1.84 -6.89 -10.50
N SER A 121 -2.28 -7.22 -11.72
CA SER A 121 -2.50 -6.20 -12.76
C SER A 121 -3.66 -5.28 -12.41
N ARG A 122 -4.71 -5.79 -11.78
CA ARG A 122 -5.80 -4.97 -11.22
C ARG A 122 -5.26 -4.06 -10.11
N LEU A 123 -4.54 -4.62 -9.14
CA LEU A 123 -3.95 -3.85 -8.04
C LEU A 123 -3.07 -2.72 -8.56
N ILE A 124 -2.13 -3.00 -9.47
CA ILE A 124 -1.25 -1.95 -10.07
C ILE A 124 -2.05 -0.79 -10.66
N ARG A 125 -3.18 -1.07 -11.33
CA ARG A 125 -4.05 -0.02 -11.91
C ARG A 125 -4.73 0.80 -10.82
N GLU A 126 -5.21 0.15 -9.78
CA GLU A 126 -5.89 0.79 -8.66
C GLU A 126 -4.92 1.66 -7.85
N GLU A 127 -3.74 1.16 -7.46
CA GLU A 127 -2.77 1.95 -6.69
C GLU A 127 -2.22 3.15 -7.47
N LEU A 128 -2.03 3.01 -8.78
CA LEU A 128 -1.61 4.15 -9.60
C LEU A 128 -2.75 5.16 -9.81
N HIS A 129 -4.01 4.73 -9.68
CA HIS A 129 -5.13 5.66 -9.62
C HIS A 129 -5.16 6.39 -8.27
N HIS A 130 -4.98 5.68 -7.15
CA HIS A 130 -4.87 6.29 -5.83
C HIS A 130 -3.71 7.28 -5.78
N PHE A 131 -2.53 6.90 -6.30
CA PHE A 131 -1.37 7.77 -6.45
C PHE A 131 -1.72 9.09 -7.13
N GLN A 132 -2.46 9.04 -8.25
CA GLN A 132 -2.87 10.24 -8.98
C GLN A 132 -3.78 11.12 -8.12
N GLN A 133 -4.74 10.52 -7.41
CA GLN A 133 -5.65 11.26 -6.52
C GLN A 133 -4.90 11.95 -5.37
N VAL A 134 -3.94 11.25 -4.73
CA VAL A 134 -3.10 11.85 -3.68
C VAL A 134 -2.28 13.01 -4.26
N TYR A 135 -1.70 12.83 -5.45
CA TYR A 135 -0.91 13.87 -6.11
C TYR A 135 -1.76 15.12 -6.40
N GLU A 136 -2.96 14.95 -6.96
CA GLU A 136 -3.89 16.05 -7.26
C GLU A 136 -4.29 16.82 -6.00
N ILE A 137 -4.52 16.10 -4.89
CA ILE A 137 -4.78 16.69 -3.57
C ILE A 137 -3.58 17.52 -3.09
N MET A 138 -2.37 17.00 -3.23
CA MET A 138 -1.13 17.70 -2.85
C MET A 138 -0.92 18.95 -3.70
N GLU A 139 -1.13 18.86 -5.01
CA GLU A 139 -1.02 20.00 -5.95
C GLU A 139 -2.03 21.09 -5.61
N ALA A 140 -3.30 20.74 -5.39
CA ALA A 140 -4.35 21.69 -5.00
C ALA A 140 -4.05 22.42 -3.67
N ARG A 141 -3.23 21.81 -2.81
CA ARG A 141 -2.82 22.36 -1.51
C ARG A 141 -1.43 22.99 -1.52
N ASN A 142 -0.77 23.07 -2.68
CA ASN A 142 0.61 23.56 -2.83
C ASN A 142 1.60 22.80 -1.93
N ILE A 143 1.39 21.50 -1.72
CA ILE A 143 2.32 20.63 -0.99
C ILE A 143 3.40 20.16 -1.99
N PRO A 144 4.67 20.59 -1.84
CA PRO A 144 5.72 20.23 -2.79
C PRO A 144 6.15 18.77 -2.61
N LEU A 145 6.57 18.13 -3.71
CA LEU A 145 7.31 16.87 -3.63
C LEU A 145 8.64 17.12 -2.93
N GLN A 146 8.91 16.33 -1.89
CA GLN A 146 10.15 16.39 -1.13
C GLN A 146 10.72 14.98 -0.98
N LYS A 147 12.04 14.90 -0.76
CA LYS A 147 12.66 13.62 -0.44
C LYS A 147 12.22 13.18 0.95
N LEU A 148 11.60 12.01 1.01
CA LEU A 148 11.18 11.38 2.26
C LEU A 148 11.78 9.98 2.34
N THR A 149 12.42 9.66 3.46
CA THR A 149 12.91 8.30 3.74
C THR A 149 11.73 7.36 3.95
N ALA A 150 11.86 6.10 3.54
CA ALA A 150 10.82 5.11 3.79
C ALA A 150 10.74 4.72 5.27
N SER A 151 9.52 4.46 5.76
CA SER A 151 9.28 3.86 7.07
C SER A 151 10.06 2.55 7.27
N ARG A 152 10.41 2.25 8.52
CA ARG A 152 10.99 0.96 8.94
C ARG A 152 10.02 -0.22 8.75
N TYR A 153 8.71 0.02 8.66
CA TYR A 153 7.65 -0.98 8.71
C TYR A 153 7.83 -2.13 7.70
N ALA A 154 7.68 -1.85 6.39
CA ALA A 154 7.77 -2.88 5.36
C ALA A 154 9.16 -3.55 5.33
N LYS A 155 10.22 -2.77 5.55
CA LYS A 155 11.60 -3.28 5.60
C LYS A 155 11.78 -4.33 6.70
N GLN A 156 11.24 -4.08 7.90
CA GLN A 156 11.37 -5.02 9.02
C GLN A 156 10.54 -6.29 8.82
N LEU A 157 9.34 -6.18 8.23
CA LEU A 157 8.56 -7.36 7.85
C LEU A 157 9.29 -8.20 6.78
N LEU A 158 9.87 -7.56 5.76
CA LEU A 158 10.61 -8.23 4.70
C LEU A 158 11.86 -8.97 5.21
N GLN A 159 12.47 -8.53 6.32
CA GLN A 159 13.58 -9.25 6.96
C GLN A 159 13.18 -10.61 7.54
N LYS A 160 11.88 -10.85 7.75
CA LYS A 160 11.35 -12.11 8.28
C LYS A 160 11.00 -13.13 7.19
N VAL A 161 11.12 -12.74 5.91
CA VAL A 161 10.81 -13.58 4.75
C VAL A 161 11.78 -14.77 4.68
N ARG A 162 11.23 -15.97 4.46
CA ARG A 162 12.00 -17.20 4.24
C ARG A 162 12.82 -17.09 2.96
N THR A 163 13.98 -17.75 2.92
CA THR A 163 14.95 -17.63 1.82
C THR A 163 14.76 -18.65 0.69
N TYR A 164 13.79 -19.56 0.81
CA TYR A 164 13.53 -20.63 -0.15
C TYR A 164 12.13 -20.53 -0.74
N GLU A 165 11.99 -20.91 -2.00
CA GLU A 165 10.71 -20.89 -2.71
C GLU A 165 9.95 -22.22 -2.48
N PRO A 166 8.60 -22.23 -2.51
CA PRO A 166 7.69 -21.08 -2.72
C PRO A 166 7.40 -20.26 -1.47
N GLU A 167 7.98 -20.63 -0.33
CA GLU A 167 7.69 -20.00 0.97
C GLU A 167 8.06 -18.51 1.04
N ALA A 168 9.09 -18.08 0.31
CA ALA A 168 9.46 -16.69 0.16
C ALA A 168 8.36 -15.85 -0.54
N LEU A 169 7.70 -16.40 -1.56
CA LEU A 169 6.57 -15.77 -2.23
C LEU A 169 5.36 -15.69 -1.28
N ILE A 170 5.01 -16.79 -0.62
CA ILE A 170 3.90 -16.85 0.34
C ILE A 170 4.08 -15.79 1.43
N ASP A 171 5.29 -15.65 1.99
CA ASP A 171 5.59 -14.63 2.99
C ASP A 171 5.39 -13.20 2.47
N LYS A 172 5.82 -12.92 1.23
CA LYS A 172 5.62 -11.58 0.62
C LYS A 172 4.16 -11.26 0.42
N LEU A 173 3.34 -12.24 0.05
CA LEU A 173 1.90 -12.07 -0.11
C LEU A 173 1.21 -11.83 1.24
N ILE A 174 1.62 -12.54 2.30
CA ILE A 174 1.14 -12.27 3.67
C ILE A 174 1.52 -10.85 4.12
N ILE A 175 2.74 -10.40 3.82
CA ILE A 175 3.18 -9.02 4.12
C ILE A 175 2.35 -8.00 3.34
N GLY A 176 2.05 -8.26 2.07
CA GLY A 176 1.12 -7.46 1.27
C GLY A 176 -0.22 -7.32 1.97
N ALA A 177 -0.85 -8.45 2.34
CA ALA A 177 -2.12 -8.46 3.08
C ALA A 177 -2.09 -7.60 4.35
N LEU A 178 -1.00 -7.62 5.13
CA LEU A 178 -0.84 -6.80 6.32
C LEU A 178 -0.68 -5.31 6.04
N ILE A 179 0.04 -4.94 4.98
CA ILE A 179 0.19 -3.54 4.56
C ILE A 179 -1.17 -2.96 4.19
N GLU A 180 -1.92 -3.63 3.31
CA GLU A 180 -3.25 -3.19 2.85
C GLU A 180 -4.26 -3.13 4.01
N ALA A 181 -4.29 -4.16 4.87
CA ALA A 181 -5.17 -4.16 6.04
C ALA A 181 -4.86 -3.01 6.99
N ARG A 182 -3.58 -2.75 7.28
CA ARG A 182 -3.17 -1.63 8.14
C ARG A 182 -3.46 -0.28 7.49
N SER A 183 -3.25 -0.15 6.18
CA SER A 183 -3.59 1.06 5.43
C SER A 183 -5.09 1.38 5.57
N CYS A 184 -5.95 0.38 5.32
CA CYS A 184 -7.40 0.51 5.47
C CYS A 184 -7.81 0.95 6.87
N GLU A 185 -7.28 0.30 7.91
CA GLU A 185 -7.57 0.66 9.31
C GLU A 185 -7.11 2.08 9.65
N ARG A 186 -5.93 2.50 9.16
CA ARG A 186 -5.41 3.87 9.37
C ARG A 186 -6.19 4.94 8.63
N PHE A 187 -6.60 4.70 7.39
CA PHE A 187 -7.46 5.62 6.66
C PHE A 187 -8.75 5.88 7.44
N ALA A 188 -9.39 4.83 7.94
CA ALA A 188 -10.61 4.95 8.71
C ALA A 188 -10.40 5.61 10.08
N ALA A 189 -9.29 5.29 10.77
CA ALA A 189 -8.97 5.86 12.07
C ALA A 189 -8.63 7.36 11.99
N LEU A 190 -7.94 7.79 10.93
CA LEU A 190 -7.48 9.17 10.76
C LEU A 190 -8.54 10.09 10.13
N ALA A 191 -9.37 9.59 9.20
CA ALA A 191 -10.35 10.39 8.47
C ALA A 191 -11.27 11.29 9.34
N PRO A 192 -11.75 10.89 10.54
CA PRO A 192 -12.58 11.76 11.38
C PRO A 192 -11.89 13.06 11.82
N TYR A 193 -10.56 13.13 11.78
CA TYR A 193 -9.78 14.24 12.30
C TYR A 193 -9.23 15.18 11.22
N LEU A 194 -9.37 14.81 9.94
CA LEU A 194 -8.87 15.59 8.80
C LEU A 194 -9.93 16.56 8.27
N ASP A 195 -9.55 17.39 7.30
CA ASP A 195 -10.51 18.18 6.52
C ASP A 195 -11.49 17.26 5.78
N GLU A 196 -12.72 17.74 5.54
CA GLU A 196 -13.81 16.92 5.03
C GLU A 196 -13.51 16.29 3.66
N ASP A 197 -12.81 16.99 2.77
CA ASP A 197 -12.45 16.48 1.46
C ASP A 197 -11.40 15.36 1.55
N ILE A 198 -10.40 15.49 2.43
CA ILE A 198 -9.43 14.42 2.70
C ILE A 198 -10.12 13.23 3.38
N ALA A 199 -11.01 13.49 4.33
CA ALA A 199 -11.76 12.44 5.01
C ALA A 199 -12.60 11.62 4.03
N ARG A 200 -13.30 12.29 3.10
CA ARG A 200 -14.06 11.63 2.02
C ARG A 200 -13.15 10.82 1.09
N PHE A 201 -11.98 11.37 0.75
CA PHE A 201 -10.99 10.66 -0.05
C PHE A 201 -10.51 9.39 0.67
N TYR A 202 -10.06 9.47 1.91
CA TYR A 202 -9.61 8.29 2.69
C TYR A 202 -10.70 7.25 2.86
N VAL A 203 -11.94 7.68 3.10
CA VAL A 203 -13.09 6.76 3.15
C VAL A 203 -13.36 6.09 1.80
N SER A 204 -13.10 6.78 0.69
CA SER A 204 -13.28 6.20 -0.65
C SER A 204 -12.30 5.06 -0.97
N LEU A 205 -11.12 5.06 -0.33
CA LEU A 205 -10.09 4.03 -0.49
C LEU A 205 -10.43 2.72 0.24
N LEU A 206 -11.20 2.78 1.33
CA LEU A 206 -11.42 1.63 2.22
C LEU A 206 -11.89 0.35 1.50
N ARG A 207 -12.67 0.50 0.41
CA ARG A 207 -13.17 -0.65 -0.35
C ARG A 207 -12.11 -1.31 -1.22
N SER A 208 -11.20 -0.55 -1.84
CA SER A 208 -10.08 -1.13 -2.60
C SER A 208 -9.11 -1.80 -1.64
N GLU A 209 -8.71 -1.12 -0.58
CA GLU A 209 -7.78 -1.63 0.44
C GLU A 209 -8.27 -2.94 1.08
N ALA A 210 -9.55 -3.00 1.47
CA ALA A 210 -10.13 -4.22 2.04
C ALA A 210 -10.11 -5.40 1.05
N ARG A 211 -10.29 -5.13 -0.24
CA ARG A 211 -10.17 -6.16 -1.29
C ARG A 211 -8.71 -6.55 -1.54
N HIS A 212 -7.78 -5.59 -1.58
CA HIS A 212 -6.36 -5.89 -1.79
C HIS A 212 -5.82 -6.80 -0.69
N TYR A 213 -6.16 -6.50 0.57
CA TYR A 213 -5.88 -7.37 1.71
C TYR A 213 -6.37 -8.81 1.47
N GLN A 214 -7.64 -8.98 1.08
CA GLN A 214 -8.24 -10.28 0.82
C GLN A 214 -7.57 -10.99 -0.36
N ASP A 215 -7.35 -10.27 -1.47
CA ASP A 215 -6.69 -10.78 -2.67
C ASP A 215 -5.30 -11.33 -2.35
N TYR A 216 -4.51 -10.60 -1.55
CA TYR A 216 -3.19 -11.05 -1.12
C TYR A 216 -3.25 -12.33 -0.27
N LEU A 217 -4.16 -12.38 0.71
CA LEU A 217 -4.27 -13.52 1.63
C LEU A 217 -4.79 -14.77 0.93
N GLU A 218 -5.79 -14.63 0.05
CA GLU A 218 -6.31 -15.69 -0.80
C GLU A 218 -5.22 -16.24 -1.71
N LEU A 219 -4.44 -15.36 -2.34
CA LEU A 219 -3.36 -15.78 -3.23
C LEU A 219 -2.24 -16.49 -2.46
N ALA A 220 -1.89 -16.00 -1.26
CA ALA A 220 -0.91 -16.66 -0.40
C ALA A 220 -1.33 -18.09 -0.05
N GLN A 221 -2.59 -18.30 0.30
CA GLN A 221 -3.10 -19.64 0.64
C GLN A 221 -3.21 -20.53 -0.59
N LYS A 222 -3.63 -20.00 -1.74
CA LYS A 222 -3.76 -20.76 -2.99
C LYS A 222 -2.41 -21.26 -3.51
N LEU A 223 -1.34 -20.50 -3.29
CA LEU A 223 0.02 -20.87 -3.70
C LEU A 223 0.77 -21.72 -2.67
N SER A 224 0.19 -21.93 -1.49
CA SER A 224 0.74 -22.84 -0.47
C SER A 224 0.10 -24.21 -0.56
N GLU A 225 0.92 -25.26 -0.45
CA GLU A 225 0.45 -26.64 -0.31
C GLU A 225 -0.12 -26.92 1.09
N THR A 226 0.19 -26.06 2.07
CA THR A 226 -0.18 -26.23 3.47
C THR A 226 -1.00 -25.05 3.97
N ASN A 227 -1.60 -25.20 5.15
CA ASN A 227 -2.34 -24.12 5.78
C ASN A 227 -1.35 -23.02 6.24
N ILE A 228 -1.61 -21.77 5.82
CA ILE A 228 -0.71 -20.64 6.13
C ILE A 228 -1.01 -19.95 7.47
N SER A 229 -2.04 -20.37 8.22
CA SER A 229 -2.56 -19.66 9.39
C SER A 229 -1.50 -19.44 10.48
N ASP A 230 -0.63 -20.42 10.74
CA ASP A 230 0.45 -20.26 11.72
C ASP A 230 1.46 -19.20 11.26
N ARG A 231 1.74 -19.15 9.96
CA ARG A 231 2.66 -18.17 9.39
C ARG A 231 2.06 -16.77 9.39
N VAL A 232 0.77 -16.66 9.05
CA VAL A 232 -0.01 -15.43 9.16
C VAL A 232 -0.01 -14.93 10.59
N LYS A 233 -0.22 -15.80 11.58
CA LYS A 233 -0.17 -15.46 13.00
C LYS A 233 1.18 -14.84 13.40
N GLN A 234 2.29 -15.44 12.99
CA GLN A 234 3.63 -14.90 13.27
C GLN A 234 3.82 -13.50 12.68
N PHE A 235 3.41 -13.29 11.42
CA PHE A 235 3.54 -11.98 10.79
C PHE A 235 2.63 -10.92 11.43
N ARG A 236 1.42 -11.29 11.86
CA ARG A 236 0.53 -10.41 12.62
C ARG A 236 1.16 -9.97 13.95
N GLU A 237 1.86 -10.87 14.64
CA GLU A 237 2.56 -10.55 15.89
C GLU A 237 3.69 -9.54 15.67
N TRP A 238 4.53 -9.74 14.64
CA TRP A 238 5.58 -8.79 14.29
C TRP A 238 5.03 -7.45 13.81
N GLU A 239 3.95 -7.45 13.04
CA GLU A 239 3.28 -6.23 12.59
C GLU A 239 2.77 -5.40 13.77
N ALA A 240 2.09 -6.04 14.72
CA ALA A 240 1.54 -5.35 15.88
C ALA A 240 2.63 -4.83 16.84
N GLU A 241 3.80 -5.49 16.89
CA GLU A 241 4.98 -4.95 17.57
C GLU A 241 5.49 -3.67 16.89
N LEU A 242 5.56 -3.64 15.56
CA LEU A 242 5.99 -2.45 14.81
C LEU A 242 5.05 -1.26 14.98
N ILE A 243 3.74 -1.50 15.02
CA ILE A 243 2.72 -0.46 15.18
C ILE A 243 2.69 0.11 16.61
N ARG A 244 2.90 -0.72 17.63
CA ARG A 244 2.84 -0.28 19.04
C ARG A 244 4.16 0.23 19.60
N SER A 245 5.29 -0.11 18.99
CA SER A 245 6.60 0.34 19.46
C SER A 245 6.88 1.79 19.05
N GLU A 246 7.71 2.46 19.85
CA GLU A 246 8.16 3.82 19.58
C GLU A 246 8.87 3.94 18.21
N ASP A 247 8.64 5.07 17.54
CA ASP A 247 9.19 5.41 16.24
C ASP A 247 9.67 6.87 16.22
N THR A 248 10.82 7.09 15.57
CA THR A 248 11.50 8.38 15.51
C THR A 248 11.17 9.15 14.23
N GLU A 249 10.30 8.62 13.37
CA GLU A 249 9.82 9.31 12.17
C GLU A 249 8.30 9.17 12.01
N LEU A 250 7.62 10.23 11.54
CA LEU A 250 6.19 10.15 11.22
C LEU A 250 6.04 9.69 9.78
N ARG A 251 5.46 8.50 9.62
CA ARG A 251 5.12 7.88 8.33
C ARG A 251 3.74 7.27 8.40
N PHE A 252 3.13 7.02 7.25
CA PHE A 252 1.81 6.43 7.17
C PHE A 252 1.71 5.09 7.91
N HIS A 253 2.77 4.27 7.88
CA HIS A 253 2.90 3.03 8.66
C HIS A 253 3.94 3.10 9.81
N SER A 254 4.24 4.28 10.35
CA SER A 254 5.14 4.40 11.52
C SER A 254 4.49 3.89 12.82
N GLY A 255 5.33 3.54 13.80
CA GLY A 255 4.89 3.19 15.15
C GLY A 255 4.44 4.41 15.98
N VAL A 256 4.47 4.28 17.31
CA VAL A 256 4.09 5.36 18.23
C VAL A 256 5.12 6.49 18.16
N PRO A 257 4.73 7.75 17.86
CA PRO A 257 5.67 8.86 17.80
C PRO A 257 6.43 9.07 19.12
N ALA A 258 7.76 9.06 19.08
CA ALA A 258 8.64 9.28 20.23
C ALA A 258 9.64 10.41 19.95
N TYR A 259 9.13 11.60 19.63
CA TYR A 259 9.95 12.80 19.44
C TYR A 259 10.19 13.46 20.79
N ALA A 260 11.46 13.73 21.10
CA ALA A 260 11.87 14.51 22.27
C ALA A 260 11.71 16.02 22.04
#